data_AF-A0A1A2RWK0-F1
#
_entry.id   AF-A0A1A2RWK0-F1
#
_cell.length_a   1.000
_cell.length_b   1.000
_cell.length_c   1.000
_cell.angle_alpha   90.00
_cell.angle_beta   90.00
_cell.angle_gamma   90.00
#
_symmetry.space_group_name_H-M   'P 1'
#
loop_
_entity.id
_entity.type
_entity.pdbx_description
1 polymer ?
#
loop_
_entity_poly.entity_id
_entity_poly.type
_entity_poly.pdbx_seq_one_letter_code
_entity_poly.pdbx_strand_id
1 'polypeptide(L)'
;MAVLILVLKVALLALIVGGTVALIARGIRRSRANRLDPQWKGYTGQPGYEASAHGAMPNTPLPEWAYWDDEGDDDPAAAGG
;
A
#
# COMPACT_ATOMS: atom_id res chain seq x y z
N MET A 1 -38.70 -14.19 24.65
CA MET A 1 -37.49 -14.87 24.15
C MET A 1 -37.07 -14.36 22.77
N ALA A 2 -37.85 -14.59 21.69
CA ALA A 2 -37.45 -14.22 20.33
C ALA A 2 -37.16 -12.71 20.12
N VAL A 3 -38.05 -11.83 20.61
CA VAL A 3 -37.88 -10.37 20.50
C VAL A 3 -36.63 -9.90 21.26
N LEU A 4 -36.36 -10.48 22.43
CA LEU A 4 -35.22 -10.12 23.28
C LEU A 4 -33.89 -10.50 22.61
N ILE A 5 -33.85 -11.69 21.99
CA ILE A 5 -32.70 -12.13 21.19
C ILE A 5 -32.51 -11.25 19.94
N LEU A 6 -33.61 -10.83 19.30
CA LEU A 6 -33.55 -9.93 18.14
C LEU A 6 -32.97 -8.57 18.51
N VAL A 7 -33.45 -7.97 19.61
CA VAL A 7 -32.90 -6.70 20.12
C VAL A 7 -31.42 -6.83 20.45
N LEU A 8 -31.02 -7.92 21.11
CA LEU A 8 -29.61 -8.17 21.43
C LEU A 8 -28.74 -8.25 20.18
N LYS A 9 -29.19 -8.95 19.13
CA LYS A 9 -28.46 -9.03 17.86
C LYS A 9 -28.30 -7.66 17.20
N VAL A 10 -29.36 -6.87 17.16
CA VAL A 10 -29.32 -5.52 16.57
C VAL A 10 -28.37 -4.63 17.36
N ALA A 11 -28.42 -4.67 18.70
CA ALA A 11 -27.51 -3.92 19.56
C ALA A 11 -26.04 -4.33 19.34
N LEU A 12 -25.79 -5.64 19.20
CA LEU A 12 -24.45 -6.18 18.95
C LEU A 12 -23.91 -5.74 17.59
N LEU A 13 -24.74 -5.78 16.54
CA LEU A 13 -24.38 -5.28 15.21
C LEU A 13 -24.09 -3.78 15.23
N ALA A 14 -24.94 -2.98 15.89
CA ALA A 14 -24.74 -1.54 16.00
C ALA A 14 -23.42 -1.21 16.73
N LEU A 15 -23.10 -1.95 17.79
CA LEU A 15 -21.85 -1.77 18.54
C LEU A 15 -20.63 -2.13 17.68
N ILE A 16 -20.66 -3.25 16.97
CA ILE A 16 -19.56 -3.66 16.08
C ILE A 16 -19.36 -2.60 14.98
N VAL A 17 -20.42 -2.25 14.26
CA VAL A 17 -20.34 -1.29 13.15
C VAL A 17 -19.87 0.08 13.67
N GLY A 18 -20.48 0.59 14.75
CA GLY A 18 -20.08 1.87 15.35
C GLY A 18 -18.64 1.85 15.86
N GLY A 19 -18.22 0.77 16.51
CA GLY A 19 -16.85 0.57 17.00
C GLY A 19 -15.82 0.51 15.88
N THR A 20 -16.11 -0.23 14.81
CA THR A 20 -15.25 -0.32 13.62
C THR A 20 -15.10 1.04 12.95
N VAL A 21 -16.20 1.78 12.76
CA VAL A 21 -16.17 3.14 12.20
C VAL A 21 -15.34 4.08 13.08
N ALA A 22 -15.51 4.02 14.40
CA ALA A 22 -14.74 4.83 15.34
C ALA A 22 -13.23 4.49 15.29
N LEU A 23 -12.87 3.20 15.22
CA LEU A 23 -11.47 2.77 15.08
C LEU A 23 -10.86 3.24 13.76
N ILE A 24 -11.56 3.09 12.65
CA ILE A 24 -11.10 3.56 11.33
C ILE A 24 -10.93 5.08 11.34
N ALA A 25 -11.94 5.83 11.81
CA ALA A 25 -11.89 7.29 11.89
C ALA A 25 -10.74 7.76 12.79
N ARG A 26 -10.51 7.09 13.92
CA ARG A 26 -9.37 7.35 14.81
C ARG A 26 -8.03 7.03 14.15
N GLY A 27 -7.95 5.91 13.42
CA GLY A 27 -6.76 5.53 12.65
C GLY A 27 -6.43 6.54 11.55
N ILE A 28 -7.43 6.96 10.78
CA ILE A 28 -7.29 8.01 9.75
C ILE A 28 -6.89 9.33 10.38
N ARG A 29 -7.55 9.76 11.46
CA ARG A 29 -7.21 11.01 12.15
C ARG A 29 -5.78 10.98 12.69
N ARG A 30 -5.34 9.87 13.29
CA ARG A 30 -3.96 9.69 13.77
C ARG A 30 -2.97 9.65 12.61
N SER A 31 -3.28 8.96 11.51
CA SER A 31 -2.46 8.93 10.30
C SER A 31 -2.33 10.30 9.66
N ARG A 32 -3.42 11.06 9.56
CA ARG A 32 -3.42 12.44 9.04
C ARG A 32 -2.68 13.40 9.96
N ALA A 33 -2.84 13.28 11.28
CA ALA A 33 -2.06 14.06 12.23
C ALA A 33 -0.56 13.82 12.05
N ASN A 34 -0.16 12.56 11.82
CA ASN A 34 1.22 12.23 11.47
C ASN A 34 1.61 12.81 10.08
N ARG A 35 0.76 12.73 9.04
CA ARG A 35 1.05 13.32 7.69
C ARG A 35 1.17 14.84 7.68
N LEU A 36 0.43 15.50 8.56
CA LEU A 36 0.41 16.96 8.69
C LEU A 36 1.43 17.46 9.70
N ASP A 37 2.16 16.56 10.37
CA ASP A 37 3.29 16.92 11.19
C ASP A 37 4.52 17.10 10.28
N PRO A 38 5.07 18.32 10.13
CA PRO A 38 6.29 18.56 9.36
C PRO A 38 7.51 17.81 9.92
N GLN A 39 7.44 17.34 11.17
CA GLN A 39 8.44 16.47 11.78
C GLN A 39 8.30 15.00 11.37
N TRP A 40 7.19 14.59 10.73
CA TRP A 40 7.03 13.23 10.18
C TRP A 40 7.76 13.10 8.84
N LYS A 41 9.05 13.39 8.89
CA LYS A 41 10.02 13.01 7.87
C LYS A 41 10.12 11.49 7.90
N GLY A 42 9.61 10.83 6.86
CA GLY A 42 9.90 9.42 6.63
C GLY A 42 11.40 9.23 6.64
N TYR A 43 11.91 8.40 7.56
CA TYR A 43 13.31 7.96 7.70
C TYR A 43 14.36 8.83 6.98
N THR A 44 14.53 10.09 7.40
CA THR A 44 15.60 10.98 6.88
C THR A 44 17.01 10.57 7.32
N GLY A 45 17.15 9.42 7.98
CA GLY A 45 18.44 8.81 8.32
C GLY A 45 18.83 7.63 7.43
N GLN A 46 18.00 7.26 6.44
CA GLN A 46 18.33 6.15 5.55
C GLN A 46 19.30 6.64 4.47
N PRO A 47 20.53 6.09 4.39
CA PRO A 47 21.49 6.50 3.37
C PRO A 47 20.85 6.38 1.98
N GLY A 48 20.87 7.46 1.21
CA GLY A 48 20.29 7.51 -0.13
C GLY A 48 18.85 8.03 -0.23
N TYR A 49 18.13 8.24 0.88
CA TYR A 49 16.76 8.78 0.85
C TYR A 49 16.67 10.13 0.11
N GLU A 50 17.61 11.03 0.38
CA GLU A 50 17.67 12.34 -0.27
C GLU A 50 18.03 12.22 -1.76
N ALA A 51 18.88 11.27 -2.14
CA ALA A 51 19.23 11.02 -3.55
C ALA A 51 18.05 10.42 -4.34
N SER A 52 17.29 9.49 -3.74
CA SER A 52 16.08 8.93 -4.34
C SER A 52 14.98 9.98 -4.50
N ALA A 53 14.79 10.84 -3.50
CA ALA A 53 13.76 11.89 -3.53
C ALA A 53 14.02 12.94 -4.63
N HIS A 54 15.29 13.23 -4.93
CA HIS A 54 15.69 14.17 -5.98
C HIS A 54 15.92 13.51 -7.33
N GLY A 55 15.67 12.20 -7.46
CA GLY A 55 15.97 11.45 -8.68
C GLY A 55 17.46 11.48 -9.06
N ALA A 56 18.33 11.79 -8.10
CA ALA A 56 19.78 11.91 -8.27
C ALA A 56 20.52 10.63 -7.87
N MET A 57 19.79 9.53 -7.71
CA MET A 57 20.39 8.24 -7.42
C MET A 57 21.24 7.83 -8.63
N PRO A 58 22.54 7.50 -8.44
CA PRO A 58 23.35 6.97 -9.52
C PRO A 58 22.64 5.78 -10.14
N ASN A 59 22.73 5.62 -11.46
CA ASN A 59 22.25 4.41 -12.12
C ASN A 59 22.99 3.21 -11.51
N THR A 60 22.36 2.54 -10.56
CA THR A 60 22.84 1.25 -10.08
C THR A 60 22.57 0.29 -11.22
N PRO A 61 23.62 -0.27 -11.86
CA PRO A 61 23.42 -1.18 -12.96
C PRO A 61 22.51 -2.30 -12.47
N LEU A 62 21.45 -2.59 -13.23
CA LEU A 62 20.58 -3.69 -12.89
C LEU A 62 21.42 -4.98 -12.90
N PRO A 63 21.20 -5.89 -11.94
CA PRO A 63 21.90 -7.16 -11.91
C PRO A 63 21.60 -7.97 -13.19
N GLU A 64 22.51 -8.88 -13.54
CA GLU A 64 22.48 -9.65 -14.80
C GLU A 64 21.16 -10.40 -15.06
N TRP A 65 20.46 -10.83 -14.01
CA TRP A 65 19.15 -11.49 -14.12
C TRP A 65 18.01 -10.55 -14.57
N ALA A 66 18.19 -9.24 -14.47
CA ALA A 66 17.20 -8.26 -14.93
C ALA A 66 17.20 -8.07 -16.46
N TYR A 67 18.22 -8.60 -17.14
CA TYR A 67 18.34 -8.68 -18.59
C TYR A 67 18.12 -10.11 -19.08
N TRP A 68 17.31 -10.91 -18.37
CA TRP A 68 16.81 -12.14 -18.97
C TRP A 68 15.92 -11.76 -20.15
N ASP A 69 16.51 -11.85 -21.34
CA ASP A 69 15.81 -11.69 -22.60
C ASP A 69 14.67 -12.72 -22.67
N ASP A 70 13.46 -12.25 -22.92
CA ASP A 70 12.36 -13.07 -23.46
C ASP A 70 12.65 -13.48 -24.92
N GLU A 71 13.91 -13.75 -25.28
CA GLU A 71 14.36 -14.24 -26.58
C GLU A 71 14.21 -15.76 -26.60
N GLY A 72 12.96 -16.20 -26.57
CA GLY A 72 12.61 -17.63 -26.59
C GLY A 72 11.24 -17.96 -27.17
N ASP A 73 10.48 -16.97 -27.66
CA ASP A 73 9.13 -17.17 -28.21
C ASP A 73 9.01 -16.69 -29.68
N ASP A 74 10.02 -16.98 -30.49
CA ASP A 74 9.91 -16.91 -31.96
C ASP A 74 9.26 -18.22 -32.49
N ASP A 75 7.92 -18.28 -32.47
CA ASP A 75 7.15 -19.29 -33.21
C ASP A 75 6.98 -18.82 -34.69
N PRO A 76 7.14 -19.71 -35.70
CA PRO A 76 7.46 -19.32 -37.08
C PRO A 76 6.22 -19.25 -37.96
N ALA A 77 5.63 -18.07 -38.17
CA ALA A 77 4.56 -17.92 -39.17
C ALA A 77 4.27 -16.47 -39.61
N ALA A 78 5.20 -15.77 -40.26
CA ALA A 78 4.84 -14.62 -41.14
C ALA A 78 6.03 -14.10 -41.97
N ALA A 79 6.21 -14.62 -43.19
CA ALA A 79 6.70 -13.92 -44.41
C ALA A 79 7.01 -15.02 -45.45
N GLY A 80 6.37 -15.15 -46.62
CA GLY A 80 5.67 -14.14 -47.40
C GLY A 80 6.65 -13.31 -48.22
N GLY A 81 7.27 -13.91 -49.24
CA GLY A 81 8.17 -13.24 -50.20
C GLY A 81 8.92 -14.24 -51.07
#